data_AF-A0A5C6X0R6-F1
#
_entry.id   AF-A0A5C6X0R6-F1
#
_cell.length_a   1.000
_cell.length_b   1.000
_cell.length_c   1.000
_cell.angle_alpha   90.00
_cell.angle_beta   90.00
_cell.angle_gamma   90.00
#
_symmetry.space_group_name_H-M   'P 1'
#
loop_
_entity.id
_entity.type
_entity.pdbx_description
1 polymer ?
#
loop_
_entity_poly.entity_id
_entity_poly.type
_entity_poly.pdbx_seq_one_letter_code
_entity_poly.pdbx_strand_id
1 'polypeptide(L)'
;MSGALSTIVSTLLQGETPKLSSEELTTLLESPQDGPVLAALLLAHTPLRDACGKALLALKANSPDTPAWIWALIASNEHGPQEDAVDAALTDEAQAPTVTRALFLAGVDWYHEALVELIDESDTGLAAASLLAAVDPEELLEALEELASPEELITVARASALAHAPELFDAITEWRQELHDELSLEQRAAIDGALASLAPHRFARQLMLGELERTWLGDDRAVADFLSCYGLTSWVHTLAVMRTVRDRDGFDMAAALATSAALLAWESEELEDEELLLDASTLIDRYPAELAFQLALGEDDNLPELLVEVGQHEALLDRGLASPGISGLPLSVAVDDRLSPEHIARGLERFATDRAASIEERVALVHTLVEIRHAVELGDLDRQSAGELIAPFASHPDDAVRQLIASFDEPDAFAAANDWGCRGLAHLLQQFAPGDDEAHLNALAHAWFTGPIARATIARDAFISALFNATGIAHPDAEI
;
A
#
# COMPACT_ATOMS: atom_id res chain seq x y z
N MET A 1 -2.07 20.61 -14.42
CA MET A 1 -0.88 21.34 -13.93
C MET A 1 -0.77 22.70 -14.61
N SER A 2 0.17 23.56 -14.23
CA SER A 2 0.50 24.74 -15.04
C SER A 2 1.18 24.35 -16.36
N GLY A 3 1.14 25.24 -17.36
CA GLY A 3 1.81 25.01 -18.65
C GLY A 3 3.33 24.85 -18.53
N ALA A 4 3.94 25.40 -17.48
CA ALA A 4 5.38 25.25 -17.22
C ALA A 4 5.72 23.83 -16.78
N LEU A 5 4.98 23.26 -15.83
CA LEU A 5 5.18 21.88 -15.38
C LEU A 5 4.83 20.85 -16.47
N SER A 6 3.77 21.10 -17.25
CA SER A 6 3.41 20.23 -18.39
C SER A 6 4.53 20.20 -19.45
N THR A 7 5.25 21.30 -19.65
CA THR A 7 6.42 21.34 -20.54
C THR A 7 7.59 20.51 -19.98
N ILE A 8 7.83 20.55 -18.67
CA ILE A 8 8.86 19.73 -18.00
C ILE A 8 8.56 18.25 -18.20
N VAL A 9 7.35 17.81 -17.87
CA VAL A 9 6.91 16.41 -18.03
C VAL A 9 7.01 15.99 -19.49
N SER A 10 6.51 16.80 -20.43
CA SER A 10 6.61 16.49 -21.87
C SER A 10 8.06 16.35 -22.37
N THR A 11 8.99 17.14 -21.83
CA THR A 11 10.41 17.06 -22.17
C THR A 11 11.02 15.74 -21.66
N LEU A 12 10.68 15.34 -20.43
CA LEU A 12 11.10 14.06 -19.84
C LEU A 12 10.54 12.87 -20.63
N LEU A 13 9.27 12.93 -21.04
CA LEU A 13 8.64 11.90 -21.88
C LEU A 13 9.29 11.77 -23.28
N GLN A 14 10.05 12.78 -23.72
CA GLN A 14 10.85 12.73 -24.95
C GLN A 14 12.27 12.22 -24.72
N GLY A 15 12.62 11.82 -23.49
CA GLY A 15 13.95 11.37 -23.11
C GLY A 15 14.96 12.50 -22.91
N GLU A 16 14.51 13.75 -22.79
CA GLU A 16 15.36 14.92 -22.58
C GLU A 16 15.27 15.42 -21.12
N THR A 17 16.38 15.91 -20.58
CA THR A 17 16.41 16.51 -19.23
C THR A 17 16.27 18.03 -19.31
N PRO A 18 15.16 18.62 -18.84
CA PRO A 18 14.98 20.06 -18.84
C PRO A 18 15.97 20.75 -17.90
N LYS A 19 16.42 21.95 -18.29
CA LYS A 19 17.27 22.82 -17.46
C LYS A 19 16.43 23.95 -16.89
N LEU A 20 16.26 23.96 -15.58
CA LEU A 20 15.52 25.00 -14.87
C LEU A 20 16.50 26.01 -14.27
N SER A 21 16.19 27.30 -14.42
CA SER A 21 16.89 28.34 -13.65
C SER A 21 16.48 28.29 -12.18
N SER A 22 17.30 28.90 -11.29
CA SER A 22 16.97 28.98 -9.86
C SER A 22 15.63 29.68 -9.60
N GLU A 23 15.32 30.74 -10.34
CA GLU A 23 14.07 31.49 -10.18
C GLU A 23 12.84 30.67 -10.63
N GLU A 24 12.95 29.97 -11.76
CA GLU A 24 11.89 29.07 -12.24
C GLU A 24 11.66 27.91 -11.27
N LEU A 25 12.74 27.28 -10.80
CA LEU A 25 12.67 26.16 -9.86
C LEU A 25 12.00 26.58 -8.54
N THR A 26 12.43 27.68 -7.94
CA THR A 26 11.83 28.20 -6.70
C THR A 26 10.36 28.52 -6.89
N THR A 27 9.99 29.20 -7.99
CA THR A 27 8.60 29.56 -8.28
C THR A 27 7.70 28.33 -8.43
N LEU A 28 8.20 27.26 -9.07
CA LEU A 28 7.45 26.02 -9.24
C LEU A 28 7.34 25.23 -7.93
N LEU A 29 8.40 25.15 -7.13
CA LEU A 29 8.40 24.42 -5.85
C LEU A 29 7.55 25.11 -4.77
N GLU A 30 7.45 26.43 -4.80
CA GLU A 30 6.58 27.21 -3.91
C GLU A 30 5.10 27.19 -4.37
N SER A 31 4.81 26.69 -5.57
CA SER A 31 3.44 26.53 -6.06
C SER A 31 2.73 25.40 -5.31
N PRO A 32 1.56 25.64 -4.68
CA PRO A 32 0.78 24.58 -4.04
C PRO A 32 0.30 23.50 -5.02
N GLN A 33 0.15 23.86 -6.30
CA GLN A 33 -0.36 22.96 -7.33
C GLN A 33 0.77 22.18 -8.03
N ASP A 34 1.87 22.86 -8.39
CA ASP A 34 2.95 22.25 -9.18
C ASP A 34 4.09 21.73 -8.30
N GLY A 35 4.25 22.28 -7.10
CA GLY A 35 5.35 21.96 -6.18
C GLY A 35 5.43 20.49 -5.80
N PRO A 36 4.33 19.84 -5.34
CA PRO A 36 4.33 18.42 -5.01
C PRO A 36 4.80 17.54 -6.18
N VAL A 37 4.28 17.79 -7.39
CA VAL A 37 4.67 17.01 -8.57
C VAL A 37 6.12 17.23 -8.94
N LEU A 38 6.58 18.49 -8.94
CA LEU A 38 7.97 18.82 -9.27
C LEU A 38 8.94 18.20 -8.26
N ALA A 39 8.60 18.23 -6.97
CA ALA A 39 9.40 17.60 -5.93
C ALA A 39 9.44 16.08 -6.09
N ALA A 40 8.30 15.43 -6.35
CA ALA A 40 8.23 13.99 -6.61
C ALA A 40 9.11 13.62 -7.82
N LEU A 41 9.04 14.39 -8.92
CA LEU A 41 9.88 14.21 -10.10
C LEU A 41 11.38 14.33 -9.77
N LEU A 42 11.76 15.33 -8.97
CA LEU A 42 13.16 15.55 -8.58
C LEU A 42 13.69 14.45 -7.65
N LEU A 43 12.85 13.90 -6.78
CA LEU A 43 13.22 12.77 -5.92
C LEU A 43 13.34 11.46 -6.72
N ALA A 44 12.41 11.22 -7.65
CA ALA A 44 12.35 9.99 -8.44
C ALA A 44 13.31 9.94 -9.64
N HIS A 45 13.69 11.10 -10.20
CA HIS A 45 14.45 11.17 -11.44
C HIS A 45 15.82 11.86 -11.23
N THR A 46 16.83 11.07 -10.84
CA THR A 46 18.20 11.53 -10.55
C THR A 46 18.80 12.45 -11.62
N PRO A 47 18.71 12.17 -12.94
CA PRO A 47 19.26 13.08 -13.95
C PRO A 47 18.64 14.49 -13.92
N LEU A 48 17.34 14.58 -13.57
CA LEU A 48 16.65 15.87 -13.44
C LEU A 48 17.11 16.60 -12.18
N ARG A 49 17.25 15.87 -11.06
CA ARG A 49 17.81 16.40 -9.81
C ARG A 49 19.20 16.99 -10.03
N ASP A 50 20.09 16.24 -10.67
CA ASP A 50 21.46 16.66 -10.97
C ASP A 50 21.50 17.89 -11.88
N ALA A 51 20.65 17.93 -12.90
CA ALA A 51 20.51 19.09 -13.78
C ALA A 51 20.05 20.35 -13.02
N CYS A 52 19.27 20.16 -11.95
CA CYS A 52 18.77 21.21 -11.07
C CYS A 52 19.65 21.48 -9.84
N GLY A 53 20.71 20.71 -9.58
CA GLY A 53 21.46 20.72 -8.31
C GLY A 53 21.96 22.10 -7.87
N LYS A 54 22.47 22.92 -8.81
CA LYS A 54 22.89 24.30 -8.50
C LYS A 54 21.74 25.21 -8.07
N ALA A 55 20.56 24.98 -8.63
CA ALA A 55 19.35 25.72 -8.28
C ALA A 55 18.76 25.22 -6.96
N LEU A 56 18.79 23.90 -6.70
CA LEU A 56 18.40 23.29 -5.44
C LEU A 56 19.26 23.78 -4.27
N LEU A 57 20.58 23.89 -4.46
CA LEU A 57 21.51 24.48 -3.48
C LEU A 57 21.19 25.94 -3.11
N ALA A 58 20.44 26.65 -3.95
CA ALA A 58 20.04 28.03 -3.71
C ALA A 58 18.68 28.15 -3.00
N LEU A 59 17.95 27.04 -2.82
CA LEU A 59 16.71 27.03 -2.04
C LEU A 59 17.02 27.38 -0.59
N LYS A 60 16.24 28.30 -0.04
CA LYS A 60 16.33 28.71 1.36
C LYS A 60 15.14 28.15 2.10
N ALA A 61 15.33 27.05 2.81
CA ALA A 61 14.32 26.45 3.68
C ALA A 61 14.57 26.87 5.14
N ASN A 62 14.43 28.15 5.45
CA ASN A 62 14.68 28.62 6.83
C ASN A 62 13.41 29.21 7.46
N SER A 63 12.24 28.82 6.96
CA SER A 63 10.96 29.29 7.46
C SER A 63 10.16 28.13 8.07
N PRO A 64 9.45 28.34 9.19
CA PRO A 64 8.51 27.35 9.73
C PRO A 64 7.35 27.05 8.77
N ASP A 65 7.06 27.94 7.82
CA ASP A 65 6.02 27.72 6.80
C ASP A 65 6.54 26.97 5.56
N THR A 66 7.79 26.47 5.59
CA THR A 66 8.38 25.74 4.47
C THR A 66 7.64 24.41 4.26
N PRO A 67 7.07 24.15 3.07
CA PRO A 67 6.40 22.88 2.79
C PRO A 67 7.32 21.66 2.95
N ALA A 68 6.76 20.54 3.42
CA ALA A 68 7.50 19.30 3.66
C ALA A 68 8.28 18.81 2.42
N TRP A 69 7.73 18.95 1.21
CA TRP A 69 8.43 18.54 -0.02
C TRP A 69 9.71 19.34 -0.30
N ILE A 70 9.83 20.58 0.18
CA ILE A 70 11.07 21.36 0.03
C ILE A 70 12.16 20.80 0.94
N TRP A 71 11.80 20.46 2.18
CA TRP A 71 12.71 19.80 3.13
C TRP A 71 13.15 18.43 2.62
N ALA A 72 12.23 17.64 2.04
CA ALA A 72 12.52 16.35 1.43
C ALA A 72 13.58 16.48 0.33
N LEU A 73 13.44 17.49 -0.54
CA LEU A 73 14.42 17.77 -1.58
C LEU A 73 15.78 18.17 -1.00
N ILE A 74 15.82 19.00 0.03
CA ILE A 74 17.07 19.42 0.67
C ILE A 74 17.80 18.23 1.27
N ALA A 75 17.09 17.36 1.99
CA ALA A 75 17.64 16.14 2.55
C ALA A 75 18.23 15.22 1.46
N SER A 76 17.56 15.10 0.32
CA SER A 76 17.99 14.21 -0.79
C SER A 76 19.24 14.66 -1.56
N ASN A 77 19.80 15.85 -1.31
CA ASN A 77 20.93 16.40 -2.06
C ASN A 77 22.31 16.12 -1.42
N GLU A 78 22.37 15.49 -0.24
CA GLU A 78 23.59 15.00 0.42
C GLU A 78 24.78 16.01 0.39
N HIS A 79 24.58 17.19 1.00
CA HIS A 79 25.62 18.21 1.10
C HIS A 79 25.75 18.72 2.53
N GLY A 80 26.98 18.73 3.08
CA GLY A 80 27.25 19.09 4.48
C GLY A 80 26.53 20.36 5.02
N PRO A 81 26.51 21.51 4.30
CA PRO A 81 25.76 22.68 4.77
C PRO A 81 24.23 22.51 4.84
N GLN A 82 23.68 21.54 4.10
CA GLN A 82 22.26 21.17 4.14
C GLN A 82 21.99 20.17 5.27
N GLU A 83 22.94 19.29 5.59
CA GLU A 83 22.88 18.41 6.77
C GLU A 83 22.81 19.25 8.06
N ASP A 84 23.74 20.20 8.23
CA ASP A 84 23.75 21.14 9.36
C ASP A 84 22.42 21.92 9.47
N ALA A 85 21.76 22.20 8.35
CA ALA A 85 20.50 22.93 8.31
C ALA A 85 19.31 22.05 8.73
N VAL A 86 19.31 20.77 8.36
CA VAL A 86 18.31 19.78 8.79
C VAL A 86 18.41 19.58 10.30
N ASP A 87 19.61 19.36 10.84
CA ASP A 87 19.81 19.18 12.29
C ASP A 87 19.42 20.43 13.07
N ALA A 88 19.80 21.62 12.58
CA ALA A 88 19.41 22.88 13.20
C ALA A 88 17.88 23.08 13.20
N ALA A 89 17.18 22.60 12.16
CA ALA A 89 15.73 22.67 12.08
C ALA A 89 15.03 21.59 12.93
N LEU A 90 15.62 20.41 13.11
CA LEU A 90 15.16 19.38 14.05
C LEU A 90 15.32 19.82 15.51
N THR A 91 16.28 20.70 15.80
CA THR A 91 16.42 21.33 17.13
C THR A 91 15.37 22.43 17.39
N ASP A 92 14.73 22.98 16.35
CA ASP A 92 13.70 24.02 16.48
C ASP A 92 12.32 23.37 16.61
N GLU A 93 11.69 23.48 17.78
CA GLU A 93 10.35 22.94 18.08
C GLU A 93 9.30 23.32 17.02
N ALA A 94 9.41 24.48 16.38
CA ALA A 94 8.46 24.92 15.36
C ALA A 94 8.66 24.25 14.00
N GLN A 95 9.87 23.76 13.72
CA GLN A 95 10.26 23.19 12.43
C GLN A 95 10.38 21.67 12.47
N ALA A 96 10.76 21.09 13.62
CA ALA A 96 11.03 19.68 13.77
C ALA A 96 9.91 18.78 13.22
N PRO A 97 8.60 19.01 13.52
CA PRO A 97 7.53 18.20 12.95
C PRO A 97 7.52 18.17 11.42
N THR A 98 7.75 19.32 10.78
CA THR A 98 7.71 19.43 9.32
C THR A 98 8.93 18.75 8.68
N VAL A 99 10.10 18.89 9.29
CA VAL A 99 11.34 18.28 8.82
C VAL A 99 11.30 16.76 8.99
N THR A 100 10.86 16.26 10.14
CA THR A 100 10.67 14.83 10.42
C THR A 100 9.77 14.18 9.37
N ARG A 101 8.61 14.78 9.11
CA ARG A 101 7.71 14.28 8.05
C ARG A 101 8.38 14.30 6.69
N ALA A 102 9.11 15.36 6.37
CA ALA A 102 9.80 15.48 5.09
C ALA A 102 10.89 14.42 4.88
N LEU A 103 11.67 14.12 5.91
CA LEU A 103 12.71 13.08 5.88
C LEU A 103 12.08 11.70 5.61
N PHE A 104 11.01 11.38 6.35
CA PHE A 104 10.25 10.14 6.13
C PHE A 104 9.69 10.08 4.69
N LEU A 105 9.04 11.15 4.21
CA LEU A 105 8.47 11.20 2.87
C LEU A 105 9.53 11.06 1.77
N ALA A 106 10.75 11.56 2.01
CA ALA A 106 11.88 11.41 1.10
C ALA A 106 12.45 9.98 1.10
N GLY A 107 12.11 9.15 2.09
CA GLY A 107 12.79 7.88 2.34
C GLY A 107 14.26 8.07 2.69
N VAL A 108 14.59 9.16 3.40
CA VAL A 108 15.96 9.48 3.81
C VAL A 108 16.11 9.13 5.28
N ASP A 109 16.94 8.12 5.53
CA ASP A 109 17.36 7.71 6.88
C ASP A 109 18.08 8.88 7.57
N TRP A 110 17.58 9.26 8.75
CA TRP A 110 18.16 10.36 9.53
C TRP A 110 18.02 10.09 11.02
N TYR A 111 19.12 10.27 11.75
CA TYR A 111 19.13 10.21 13.20
C TYR A 111 19.23 11.60 13.81
N HIS A 112 18.39 11.86 14.81
CA HIS A 112 18.50 13.04 15.67
C HIS A 112 17.81 12.78 17.02
N GLU A 113 18.44 13.18 18.12
CA GLU A 113 17.92 12.93 19.49
C GLU A 113 16.50 13.49 19.72
N ALA A 114 16.20 14.65 19.13
CA ALA A 114 14.88 15.28 19.21
C ALA A 114 13.73 14.43 18.61
N LEU A 115 14.02 13.39 17.81
CA LEU A 115 12.97 12.52 17.28
C LEU A 115 12.23 11.78 18.39
N VAL A 116 12.90 11.43 19.49
CA VAL A 116 12.28 10.75 20.64
C VAL A 116 11.20 11.62 21.26
N GLU A 117 11.45 12.94 21.38
CA GLU A 117 10.49 13.90 21.95
C GLU A 117 9.25 14.13 21.07
N LEU A 118 9.31 13.73 19.79
CA LEU A 118 8.21 13.85 18.84
C LEU A 118 7.31 12.61 18.79
N ILE A 119 7.68 11.50 19.46
CA ILE A 119 6.89 10.26 19.44
C ILE A 119 5.57 10.50 20.20
N ASP A 120 4.46 10.43 19.45
CA ASP A 120 3.10 10.54 19.94
C ASP A 120 2.13 9.82 18.99
N GLU A 121 0.82 9.87 19.26
CA GLU A 121 -0.23 9.25 18.44
C GLU A 121 -0.48 9.92 17.06
N SER A 122 0.30 10.95 16.70
CA SER A 122 0.12 11.72 15.46
C SER A 122 0.88 11.13 14.27
N ASP A 123 0.56 11.60 13.05
CA ASP A 123 1.35 11.27 11.87
C ASP A 123 2.82 11.67 12.04
N THR A 124 3.10 12.80 12.72
CA THR A 124 4.48 13.22 12.99
C THR A 124 5.18 12.22 13.91
N GLY A 125 4.50 11.75 14.96
CA GLY A 125 5.02 10.74 15.86
C GLY A 125 5.32 9.42 15.15
N LEU A 126 4.45 8.99 14.24
CA LEU A 126 4.69 7.83 13.39
C LEU A 126 5.94 8.02 12.51
N ALA A 127 6.11 9.17 11.85
CA ALA A 127 7.32 9.44 11.07
C ALA A 127 8.59 9.50 11.93
N ALA A 128 8.53 10.10 13.12
CA ALA A 128 9.67 10.17 14.03
C ALA A 128 10.10 8.77 14.48
N ALA A 129 9.14 7.96 14.93
CA ALA A 129 9.39 6.59 15.34
C ALA A 129 9.87 5.73 14.17
N SER A 130 9.36 5.92 12.94
CA SER A 130 9.84 5.18 11.77
C SER A 130 11.27 5.53 11.38
N LEU A 131 11.65 6.80 11.44
CA LEU A 131 13.03 7.22 11.18
C LEU A 131 13.99 6.66 12.24
N LEU A 132 13.60 6.67 13.51
CA LEU A 132 14.39 6.05 14.58
C LEU A 132 14.47 4.53 14.39
N ALA A 133 13.36 3.84 14.11
CA ALA A 133 13.35 2.40 13.87
C ALA A 133 14.30 1.99 12.73
N ALA A 134 14.38 2.81 11.67
CA ALA A 134 15.25 2.54 10.52
C ALA A 134 16.75 2.72 10.83
N VAL A 135 17.11 3.72 11.66
CA VAL A 135 18.52 4.11 11.86
C VAL A 135 19.10 3.67 13.20
N ASP A 136 18.29 3.69 14.26
CA ASP A 136 18.67 3.34 15.63
C ASP A 136 17.50 2.68 16.39
N PRO A 137 17.21 1.39 16.11
CA PRO A 137 16.15 0.67 16.81
C PRO A 137 16.44 0.46 18.30
N GLU A 138 17.70 0.56 18.74
CA GLU A 138 18.05 0.48 20.17
C GLU A 138 17.54 1.71 20.92
N GLU A 139 17.73 2.92 20.37
CA GLU A 139 17.17 4.15 20.95
C GLU A 139 15.63 4.10 21.02
N LEU A 140 14.97 3.56 19.98
CA LEU A 140 13.51 3.38 20.00
C LEU A 140 13.08 2.36 21.05
N LEU A 141 13.88 1.32 21.30
CA LEU A 141 13.65 0.36 22.38
C LEU A 141 13.80 1.00 23.76
N GLU A 142 14.79 1.89 23.95
CA GLU A 142 14.92 2.65 25.20
C GLU A 142 13.71 3.59 25.39
N ALA A 143 13.27 4.26 24.32
CA ALA A 143 12.05 5.08 24.33
C ALA A 143 10.79 4.26 24.64
N LEU A 144 10.73 2.99 24.21
CA LEU A 144 9.63 2.07 24.55
C LEU A 144 9.47 1.91 26.09
N GLU A 145 10.57 1.93 26.84
CA GLU A 145 10.53 1.80 28.31
C GLU A 145 9.91 3.01 29.00
N GLU A 146 9.94 4.18 28.35
CA GLU A 146 9.41 5.43 28.87
C GLU A 146 7.99 5.76 28.37
N LEU A 147 7.39 4.91 27.54
CA LEU A 147 6.07 5.16 26.97
C LEU A 147 4.99 5.35 28.04
N ALA A 148 4.18 6.38 27.82
CA ALA A 148 3.16 6.80 28.77
C ALA A 148 1.76 6.24 28.42
N SER A 149 1.56 5.72 27.20
CA SER A 149 0.23 5.33 26.73
C SER A 149 0.20 4.16 25.73
N PRO A 150 -0.93 3.41 25.65
CA PRO A 150 -1.16 2.40 24.61
C PRO A 150 -1.10 2.93 23.16
N GLU A 151 -1.45 4.18 22.94
CA GLU A 151 -1.47 4.77 21.59
C GLU A 151 -0.05 5.07 21.09
N GLU A 152 0.87 5.43 21.98
CA GLU A 152 2.29 5.50 21.65
C GLU A 152 2.85 4.12 21.33
N LEU A 153 2.48 3.07 22.09
CA LEU A 153 2.88 1.69 21.77
C LEU A 153 2.39 1.24 20.39
N ILE A 154 1.15 1.58 20.03
CA ILE A 154 0.61 1.34 18.67
C ILE A 154 1.43 2.10 17.63
N THR A 155 1.78 3.36 17.90
CA THR A 155 2.59 4.17 16.99
C THR A 155 3.96 3.55 16.78
N VAL A 156 4.66 3.15 17.84
CA VAL A 156 5.97 2.50 17.76
C VAL A 156 5.88 1.15 17.04
N ALA A 157 4.85 0.35 17.32
CA ALA A 157 4.66 -0.93 16.64
C ALA A 157 4.46 -0.75 15.14
N ARG A 158 3.58 0.18 14.74
CA ARG A 158 3.34 0.51 13.32
C ARG A 158 4.58 1.10 12.66
N ALA A 159 5.29 1.98 13.35
CA ALA A 159 6.52 2.58 12.87
C ALA A 159 7.60 1.54 12.58
N SER A 160 7.77 0.59 13.50
CA SER A 160 8.72 -0.52 13.37
C SER A 160 8.40 -1.37 12.15
N ALA A 161 7.10 -1.64 11.90
CA ALA A 161 6.66 -2.38 10.71
C ALA A 161 6.99 -1.63 9.42
N LEU A 162 6.67 -0.33 9.34
CA LEU A 162 6.94 0.51 8.17
C LEU A 162 8.45 0.68 7.89
N ALA A 163 9.27 0.65 8.94
CA ALA A 163 10.73 0.73 8.84
C ALA A 163 11.41 -0.65 8.66
N HIS A 164 10.64 -1.75 8.66
CA HIS A 164 11.17 -3.12 8.62
C HIS A 164 12.25 -3.39 9.68
N ALA A 165 11.95 -3.08 10.96
CA ALA A 165 12.87 -3.24 12.10
C ALA A 165 12.53 -4.49 12.97
N PRO A 166 12.72 -5.73 12.48
CA PRO A 166 12.23 -6.96 13.11
C PRO A 166 12.83 -7.24 14.49
N GLU A 167 13.93 -6.57 14.86
CA GLU A 167 14.57 -6.64 16.17
C GLU A 167 13.62 -6.20 17.30
N LEU A 168 12.71 -5.27 17.01
CA LEU A 168 11.75 -4.73 17.98
C LEU A 168 10.56 -5.67 18.25
N PHE A 169 10.40 -6.74 17.47
CA PHE A 169 9.24 -7.62 17.55
C PHE A 169 9.05 -8.25 18.94
N ASP A 170 10.11 -8.75 19.57
CA ASP A 170 9.99 -9.43 20.87
C ASP A 170 9.61 -8.44 21.98
N ALA A 171 10.21 -7.25 21.98
CA ALA A 171 9.91 -6.21 22.95
C ALA A 171 8.44 -5.75 22.83
N ILE A 172 7.98 -5.44 21.62
CA ILE A 172 6.58 -5.05 21.39
C ILE A 172 5.61 -6.18 21.79
N THR A 173 5.97 -7.44 21.49
CA THR A 173 5.17 -8.60 21.87
C THR A 173 5.08 -8.75 23.39
N GLU A 174 6.20 -8.59 24.11
CA GLU A 174 6.25 -8.62 25.58
C GLU A 174 5.35 -7.55 26.17
N TRP A 175 5.49 -6.29 25.75
CA TRP A 175 4.61 -5.19 26.19
C TRP A 175 3.13 -5.45 25.91
N ARG A 176 2.80 -5.93 24.70
CA ARG A 176 1.43 -6.30 24.34
C ARG A 176 0.87 -7.39 25.27
N GLN A 177 1.69 -8.36 25.65
CA GLN A 177 1.29 -9.44 26.56
C GLN A 177 1.15 -8.96 28.00
N GLU A 178 2.08 -8.13 28.49
CA GLU A 178 2.02 -7.55 29.84
C GLU A 178 0.78 -6.67 30.02
N LEU A 179 0.43 -5.88 29.00
CA LEU A 179 -0.72 -4.97 29.01
C LEU A 179 -2.02 -5.63 28.54
N HIS A 180 -2.07 -6.95 28.33
CA HIS A 180 -3.19 -7.64 27.68
C HIS A 180 -4.56 -7.31 28.30
N ASP A 181 -4.64 -7.26 29.64
CA ASP A 181 -5.88 -6.96 30.38
C ASP A 181 -6.23 -5.45 30.41
N GLU A 182 -5.25 -4.59 30.11
CA GLU A 182 -5.39 -3.12 30.10
C GLU A 182 -5.76 -2.60 28.72
N LEU A 183 -5.37 -3.32 27.67
CA LEU A 183 -5.65 -2.98 26.27
C LEU A 183 -7.07 -3.35 25.87
N SER A 184 -7.75 -2.42 25.20
CA SER A 184 -9.00 -2.73 24.52
C SER A 184 -8.79 -3.75 23.39
N LEU A 185 -9.89 -4.38 22.93
CA LEU A 185 -9.84 -5.28 21.76
C LEU A 185 -9.30 -4.58 20.51
N GLU A 186 -9.68 -3.31 20.30
CA GLU A 186 -9.23 -2.52 19.15
C GLU A 186 -7.74 -2.20 19.23
N GLN A 187 -7.23 -1.85 20.42
CA GLN A 187 -5.81 -1.61 20.63
C GLN A 187 -4.96 -2.88 20.46
N ARG A 188 -5.45 -4.02 20.96
CA ARG A 188 -4.78 -5.32 20.73
C ARG A 188 -4.73 -5.67 19.25
N ALA A 189 -5.85 -5.48 18.54
CA ALA A 189 -5.90 -5.69 17.09
C ALA A 189 -4.93 -4.77 16.32
N ALA A 190 -4.81 -3.51 16.71
CA ALA A 190 -3.87 -2.58 16.08
C ALA A 190 -2.40 -3.00 16.28
N ILE A 191 -2.03 -3.43 17.51
CA ILE A 191 -0.68 -3.92 17.79
C ILE A 191 -0.42 -5.27 17.08
N ASP A 192 -1.36 -6.19 17.13
CA ASP A 192 -1.25 -7.51 16.48
C ASP A 192 -1.11 -7.35 14.96
N GLY A 193 -1.82 -6.40 14.35
CA GLY A 193 -1.67 -6.07 12.93
C GLY A 193 -0.32 -5.46 12.57
N ALA A 194 0.22 -4.61 13.45
CA ALA A 194 1.58 -4.09 13.30
C ALA A 194 2.64 -5.19 13.45
N LEU A 195 2.49 -6.10 14.41
CA LEU A 195 3.37 -7.28 14.58
C LEU A 195 3.29 -8.23 13.38
N ALA A 196 2.08 -8.47 12.85
CA ALA A 196 1.88 -9.23 11.62
C ALA A 196 2.61 -8.58 10.44
N SER A 197 2.58 -7.24 10.36
CA SER A 197 3.28 -6.49 9.32
C SER A 197 4.79 -6.44 9.52
N LEU A 198 5.27 -6.46 10.77
CA LEU A 198 6.68 -6.37 11.12
C LEU A 198 7.45 -7.67 10.86
N ALA A 199 6.88 -8.80 11.27
CA ALA A 199 7.51 -10.11 11.07
C ALA A 199 6.46 -11.22 10.94
N PRO A 200 5.88 -11.40 9.73
CA PRO A 200 4.75 -12.29 9.48
C PRO A 200 4.94 -13.72 9.99
N HIS A 201 6.10 -14.34 9.75
CA HIS A 201 6.35 -15.72 10.22
C HIS A 201 6.47 -15.82 11.75
N ARG A 202 7.04 -14.79 12.40
CA ARG A 202 7.13 -14.76 13.88
C ARG A 202 5.75 -14.55 14.48
N PHE A 203 4.97 -13.64 13.89
CA PHE A 203 3.56 -13.45 14.23
C PHE A 203 2.77 -14.75 14.07
N ALA A 204 2.89 -15.43 12.93
CA ALA A 204 2.21 -16.68 12.63
C ALA A 204 2.49 -17.76 13.68
N ARG A 205 3.76 -17.88 14.09
CA ARG A 205 4.15 -18.78 15.18
C ARG A 205 3.44 -18.45 16.49
N GLN A 206 3.36 -17.17 16.86
CA GLN A 206 2.69 -16.75 18.09
C GLN A 206 1.17 -16.89 18.03
N LEU A 207 0.57 -16.68 16.84
CA LEU A 207 -0.84 -16.94 16.59
C LEU A 207 -1.15 -18.43 16.77
N MET A 208 -0.33 -19.33 16.20
CA MET A 208 -0.49 -20.79 16.37
C MET A 208 -0.33 -21.27 17.81
N LEU A 209 0.45 -20.55 18.64
CA LEU A 209 0.58 -20.80 20.07
C LEU A 209 -0.58 -20.22 20.90
N GLY A 210 -1.45 -19.42 20.29
CA GLY A 210 -2.55 -18.73 20.96
C GLY A 210 -2.11 -17.52 21.78
N GLU A 211 -0.92 -16.97 21.50
CA GLU A 211 -0.37 -15.79 22.19
C GLU A 211 -0.83 -14.46 21.54
N LEU A 212 -1.01 -14.47 20.21
CA LEU A 212 -1.53 -13.35 19.43
C LEU A 212 -2.87 -13.72 18.78
N GLU A 213 -3.62 -12.71 18.31
CA GLU A 213 -4.96 -12.89 17.76
C GLU A 213 -5.02 -12.41 16.29
N ARG A 214 -5.84 -13.07 15.46
CA ARG A 214 -6.08 -12.65 14.07
C ARG A 214 -7.11 -11.52 13.90
N THR A 215 -7.61 -10.97 15.01
CA THR A 215 -8.71 -9.98 15.03
C THR A 215 -8.37 -8.68 14.30
N TRP A 216 -7.07 -8.43 14.06
CA TRP A 216 -6.55 -7.32 13.26
C TRP A 216 -6.98 -7.33 11.80
N LEU A 217 -7.35 -8.49 11.23
CA LEU A 217 -7.87 -8.59 9.86
C LEU A 217 -9.21 -7.84 9.69
N GLY A 218 -9.93 -7.57 10.79
CA GLY A 218 -11.11 -6.72 10.80
C GLY A 218 -10.81 -5.21 10.88
N ASP A 219 -9.55 -4.81 11.04
CA ASP A 219 -9.09 -3.42 11.08
C ASP A 219 -8.54 -3.02 9.70
N ASP A 220 -9.22 -2.07 9.04
CA ASP A 220 -8.87 -1.62 7.71
C ASP A 220 -7.55 -0.84 7.64
N ARG A 221 -7.09 -0.26 8.75
CA ARG A 221 -5.80 0.41 8.83
C ARG A 221 -4.69 -0.61 8.93
N ALA A 222 -4.83 -1.61 9.80
CA ALA A 222 -3.85 -2.67 9.96
C ALA A 222 -3.65 -3.46 8.66
N VAL A 223 -4.74 -3.81 7.96
CA VAL A 223 -4.67 -4.48 6.65
C VAL A 223 -4.01 -3.59 5.61
N ALA A 224 -4.32 -2.29 5.58
CA ALA A 224 -3.67 -1.37 4.65
C ALA A 224 -2.17 -1.22 4.94
N ASP A 225 -1.75 -1.14 6.20
CA ASP A 225 -0.35 -1.07 6.59
C ASP A 225 0.40 -2.35 6.17
N PHE A 226 -0.20 -3.53 6.38
CA PHE A 226 0.37 -4.80 5.91
C PHE A 226 0.61 -4.80 4.39
N LEU A 227 -0.41 -4.41 3.61
CA LEU A 227 -0.30 -4.32 2.16
C LEU A 227 0.66 -3.20 1.69
N SER A 228 0.95 -2.23 2.56
CA SER A 228 1.98 -1.22 2.30
C SER A 228 3.39 -1.80 2.43
N CYS A 229 3.58 -2.75 3.34
CA CYS A 229 4.87 -3.42 3.56
C CYS A 229 5.16 -4.54 2.54
N TYR A 230 4.14 -5.30 2.13
CA TYR A 230 4.32 -6.52 1.31
C TYR A 230 3.75 -6.41 -0.10
N GLY A 231 3.29 -5.22 -0.49
CA GLY A 231 2.77 -4.97 -1.83
C GLY A 231 1.25 -5.11 -1.96
N LEU A 232 0.75 -4.54 -3.06
CA LEU A 232 -0.66 -4.48 -3.38
C LEU A 232 -1.06 -5.67 -4.25
N THR A 233 -2.25 -6.21 -4.01
CA THR A 233 -2.79 -7.34 -4.77
C THR A 233 -4.09 -6.98 -5.47
N SER A 234 -4.55 -7.84 -6.38
CA SER A 234 -5.83 -7.68 -7.07
C SER A 234 -7.04 -7.56 -6.11
N TRP A 235 -6.87 -7.96 -4.84
CA TRP A 235 -7.89 -8.00 -3.79
C TRP A 235 -8.22 -6.65 -3.15
N VAL A 236 -7.41 -5.61 -3.34
CA VAL A 236 -7.63 -4.30 -2.70
C VAL A 236 -8.99 -3.69 -3.06
N HIS A 237 -9.46 -3.90 -4.28
CA HIS A 237 -10.78 -3.45 -4.72
C HIS A 237 -11.91 -4.22 -4.03
N THR A 238 -11.76 -5.53 -3.86
CA THR A 238 -12.70 -6.36 -3.09
C THR A 238 -12.80 -5.85 -1.65
N LEU A 239 -11.66 -5.58 -1.00
CA LEU A 239 -11.61 -5.01 0.35
C LEU A 239 -12.36 -3.67 0.43
N ALA A 240 -12.12 -2.77 -0.53
CA ALA A 240 -12.78 -1.47 -0.59
C ALA A 240 -14.31 -1.61 -0.71
N VAL A 241 -14.81 -2.55 -1.52
CA VAL A 241 -16.25 -2.83 -1.66
C VAL A 241 -16.82 -3.36 -0.34
N MET A 242 -16.21 -4.36 0.28
CA MET A 242 -16.69 -4.94 1.54
C MET A 242 -16.71 -3.92 2.67
N ARG A 243 -15.64 -3.13 2.78
CA ARG A 243 -15.57 -2.00 3.71
C ARG A 243 -16.66 -0.98 3.46
N THR A 244 -17.01 -0.77 2.19
CA THR A 244 -18.00 0.23 1.80
C THR A 244 -19.37 -0.05 2.35
N VAL A 245 -19.78 -1.32 2.25
CA VAL A 245 -21.06 -1.80 2.75
C VAL A 245 -21.04 -2.19 4.22
N ARG A 246 -19.90 -2.01 4.91
CA ARG A 246 -19.69 -2.41 6.31
C ARG A 246 -19.95 -3.89 6.54
N ASP A 247 -19.63 -4.73 5.56
CA ASP A 247 -19.66 -6.18 5.69
C ASP A 247 -18.38 -6.63 6.40
N ARG A 248 -18.43 -6.70 7.73
CA ARG A 248 -17.26 -7.02 8.56
C ARG A 248 -16.71 -8.42 8.27
N ASP A 249 -17.59 -9.40 8.15
CA ASP A 249 -17.18 -10.80 7.95
C ASP A 249 -16.61 -11.00 6.54
N GLY A 250 -17.22 -10.36 5.53
CA GLY A 250 -16.68 -10.34 4.17
C GLY A 250 -15.36 -9.59 4.06
N PHE A 251 -15.19 -8.51 4.84
CA PHE A 251 -13.92 -7.77 4.91
C PHE A 251 -12.81 -8.62 5.54
N ASP A 252 -13.08 -9.27 6.69
CA ASP A 252 -12.13 -10.14 7.39
C ASP A 252 -11.60 -11.27 6.47
N MET A 253 -12.51 -11.93 5.75
CA MET A 253 -12.14 -12.97 4.78
C MET A 253 -11.34 -12.40 3.60
N ALA A 254 -11.78 -11.29 3.03
CA ALA A 254 -11.05 -10.63 1.94
C ALA A 254 -9.67 -10.13 2.39
N ALA A 255 -9.51 -9.75 3.67
CA ALA A 255 -8.25 -9.32 4.26
C ALA A 255 -7.30 -10.49 4.41
N ALA A 256 -7.77 -11.63 4.92
CA ALA A 256 -6.97 -12.86 5.00
C ALA A 256 -6.44 -13.26 3.62
N LEU A 257 -7.30 -13.22 2.58
CA LEU A 257 -6.93 -13.52 1.21
C LEU A 257 -5.90 -12.50 0.70
N ALA A 258 -6.16 -11.20 0.85
CA ALA A 258 -5.28 -10.14 0.34
C ALA A 258 -3.88 -10.14 0.99
N THR A 259 -3.79 -10.32 2.31
CA THR A 259 -2.51 -10.32 3.04
C THR A 259 -1.73 -11.60 2.78
N SER A 260 -2.40 -12.75 2.68
CA SER A 260 -1.78 -14.00 2.24
C SER A 260 -1.23 -13.88 0.82
N ALA A 261 -1.98 -13.19 -0.05
CA ALA A 261 -1.60 -12.96 -1.43
C ALA A 261 -0.34 -12.08 -1.53
N ALA A 262 -0.36 -10.95 -0.83
CA ALA A 262 0.76 -9.99 -0.81
C ALA A 262 2.04 -10.66 -0.30
N LEU A 263 1.96 -11.31 0.86
CA LEU A 263 3.12 -11.93 1.49
C LEU A 263 3.73 -13.04 0.63
N LEU A 264 2.91 -13.95 0.10
CA LEU A 264 3.42 -15.05 -0.70
C LEU A 264 4.02 -14.55 -2.01
N ALA A 265 3.38 -13.57 -2.68
CA ALA A 265 3.93 -12.96 -3.88
C ALA A 265 5.29 -12.31 -3.61
N TRP A 266 5.39 -11.55 -2.51
CA TRP A 266 6.62 -10.92 -2.04
C TRP A 266 7.74 -11.93 -1.76
N GLU A 267 7.44 -13.01 -1.05
CA GLU A 267 8.43 -14.05 -0.70
C GLU A 267 8.70 -15.04 -1.84
N SER A 268 7.88 -15.01 -2.91
CA SER A 268 7.94 -16.01 -3.96
C SER A 268 9.28 -16.00 -4.70
N GLU A 269 10.05 -14.91 -4.66
CA GLU A 269 11.35 -14.78 -5.35
C GLU A 269 12.30 -15.96 -5.11
N GLU A 270 12.18 -16.62 -3.96
CA GLU A 270 12.99 -17.80 -3.61
C GLU A 270 12.48 -19.11 -4.24
N LEU A 271 11.25 -19.14 -4.76
CA LEU A 271 10.60 -20.29 -5.39
C LEU A 271 10.79 -20.29 -6.92
N GLU A 272 11.18 -21.45 -7.45
CA GLU A 272 11.23 -21.65 -8.90
C GLU A 272 9.80 -21.67 -9.50
N ASP A 273 9.65 -21.22 -10.75
CA ASP A 273 8.35 -21.18 -11.44
C ASP A 273 7.64 -22.54 -11.47
N GLU A 274 8.40 -23.64 -11.58
CA GLU A 274 7.84 -25.00 -11.55
C GLU A 274 7.23 -25.36 -10.19
N GLU A 275 7.71 -24.74 -9.11
CA GLU A 275 7.23 -24.97 -7.75
C GLU A 275 5.94 -24.22 -7.48
N LEU A 276 5.82 -22.99 -8.00
CA LEU A 276 4.58 -22.21 -7.93
C LEU A 276 3.41 -22.88 -8.67
N LEU A 277 3.70 -23.76 -9.63
CA LEU A 277 2.70 -24.54 -10.37
C LEU A 277 2.28 -25.84 -9.67
N LEU A 278 2.87 -26.19 -8.53
CA LEU A 278 2.43 -27.31 -7.71
C LEU A 278 1.06 -27.03 -7.09
N ASP A 279 0.31 -28.09 -6.76
CA ASP A 279 -0.90 -27.92 -5.98
C ASP A 279 -0.58 -27.38 -4.58
N ALA A 280 -1.52 -26.59 -4.01
CA ALA A 280 -1.31 -25.92 -2.73
C ALA A 280 -0.98 -26.90 -1.61
N SER A 281 -1.61 -28.08 -1.58
CA SER A 281 -1.34 -29.11 -0.58
C SER A 281 0.11 -29.64 -0.62
N THR A 282 0.65 -29.86 -1.83
CA THR A 282 2.04 -30.28 -2.03
C THR A 282 3.00 -29.16 -1.64
N LEU A 283 2.64 -27.90 -1.92
CA LEU A 283 3.46 -26.75 -1.54
C LEU A 283 3.52 -26.62 -0.01
N ILE A 284 2.38 -26.75 0.68
CA ILE A 284 2.28 -26.77 2.15
C ILE A 284 3.14 -27.89 2.75
N ASP A 285 3.05 -29.10 2.21
CA ASP A 285 3.83 -30.25 2.69
C ASP A 285 5.34 -30.03 2.53
N ARG A 286 5.75 -29.29 1.49
CA ARG A 286 7.16 -29.07 1.15
C ARG A 286 7.76 -27.87 1.89
N TYR A 287 6.98 -26.81 2.08
CA TYR A 287 7.40 -25.51 2.61
C TYR A 287 6.51 -25.02 3.78
N PRO A 288 6.34 -25.81 4.86
CA PRO A 288 5.42 -25.45 5.93
C PRO A 288 5.89 -24.27 6.78
N ALA A 289 7.19 -23.94 6.75
CA ALA A 289 7.74 -22.82 7.54
C ALA A 289 7.55 -21.50 6.80
N GLU A 290 7.77 -21.51 5.50
CA GLU A 290 7.58 -20.40 4.57
C GLU A 290 6.08 -20.07 4.48
N LEU A 291 5.21 -21.09 4.44
CA LEU A 291 3.76 -20.92 4.41
C LEU A 291 3.11 -20.80 5.81
N ALA A 292 3.91 -20.60 6.86
CA ALA A 292 3.41 -20.58 8.24
C ALA A 292 2.34 -19.50 8.46
N PHE A 293 2.43 -18.37 7.76
CA PHE A 293 1.45 -17.28 7.89
C PHE A 293 0.07 -17.69 7.38
N GLN A 294 0.00 -18.25 6.17
CA GLN A 294 -1.23 -18.76 5.57
C GLN A 294 -1.81 -19.91 6.41
N LEU A 295 -0.94 -20.80 6.92
CA LEU A 295 -1.35 -21.89 7.81
C LEU A 295 -1.90 -21.38 9.15
N ALA A 296 -1.32 -20.32 9.72
CA ALA A 296 -1.77 -19.75 10.99
C ALA A 296 -3.09 -18.99 10.88
N LEU A 297 -3.35 -18.33 9.74
CA LEU A 297 -4.60 -17.62 9.49
C LEU A 297 -5.77 -18.56 9.16
N GLY A 298 -5.49 -19.74 8.62
CA GLY A 298 -6.50 -20.72 8.24
C GLY A 298 -7.01 -21.56 9.41
N GLU A 299 -8.13 -21.17 10.02
CA GLU A 299 -8.77 -21.91 11.12
C GLU A 299 -9.53 -23.18 10.68
N ASP A 300 -9.89 -23.28 9.40
CA ASP A 300 -10.69 -24.37 8.82
C ASP A 300 -9.85 -25.28 7.92
N ASP A 301 -10.23 -26.57 7.81
CA ASP A 301 -9.47 -27.61 7.08
C ASP A 301 -9.07 -27.25 5.63
N ASN A 302 -9.83 -26.37 4.94
CA ASN A 302 -9.56 -26.01 3.54
C ASN A 302 -9.09 -24.55 3.36
N LEU A 303 -9.16 -23.71 4.40
CA LEU A 303 -8.81 -22.29 4.26
C LEU A 303 -7.30 -22.09 4.00
N PRO A 304 -6.37 -22.81 4.67
CA PRO A 304 -4.95 -22.69 4.34
C PRO A 304 -4.62 -22.97 2.88
N GLU A 305 -5.21 -24.02 2.29
CA GLU A 305 -5.01 -24.33 0.88
C GLU A 305 -5.48 -23.19 -0.02
N LEU A 306 -6.65 -22.61 0.26
CA LEU A 306 -7.16 -21.45 -0.47
C LEU A 306 -6.24 -20.22 -0.34
N LEU A 307 -5.75 -19.92 0.87
CA LEU A 307 -4.83 -18.80 1.11
C LEU A 307 -3.52 -18.96 0.33
N VAL A 308 -3.02 -20.20 0.24
CA VAL A 308 -1.83 -20.53 -0.56
C VAL A 308 -2.12 -20.42 -2.05
N GLU A 309 -3.24 -20.96 -2.55
CA GLU A 309 -3.65 -20.83 -3.96
C GLU A 309 -3.74 -19.36 -4.40
N VAL A 310 -4.29 -18.50 -3.54
CA VAL A 310 -4.39 -17.06 -3.80
C VAL A 310 -3.01 -16.41 -3.88
N GLY A 311 -2.09 -16.77 -2.99
CA GLY A 311 -0.70 -16.31 -3.05
C GLY A 311 0.02 -16.77 -4.31
N GLN A 312 -0.11 -18.05 -4.67
CA GLN A 312 0.47 -18.60 -5.90
C GLN A 312 -0.08 -17.88 -7.14
N HIS A 313 -1.37 -17.54 -7.13
CA HIS A 313 -2.00 -16.80 -8.20
C HIS A 313 -1.35 -15.44 -8.43
N GLU A 314 -1.23 -14.61 -7.39
CA GLU A 314 -0.61 -13.28 -7.52
C GLU A 314 0.87 -13.39 -7.90
N ALA A 315 1.62 -14.32 -7.30
CA ALA A 315 3.04 -14.54 -7.63
C ALA A 315 3.25 -14.89 -9.12
N LEU A 316 2.40 -15.75 -9.68
CA LEU A 316 2.46 -16.10 -11.09
C LEU A 316 2.09 -14.92 -12.00
N LEU A 317 1.07 -14.14 -11.62
CA LEU A 317 0.67 -12.96 -12.39
C LEU A 317 1.75 -11.88 -12.40
N ASP A 318 2.41 -11.65 -11.26
CA ASP A 318 3.50 -10.67 -11.13
C ASP A 318 4.68 -11.03 -12.06
N ARG A 319 4.97 -12.33 -12.22
CA ARG A 319 5.96 -12.85 -13.17
C ARG A 319 5.50 -12.87 -14.63
N GLY A 320 4.27 -12.43 -14.93
CA GLY A 320 3.68 -12.51 -16.27
C GLY A 320 3.41 -13.94 -16.74
N LEU A 321 3.26 -14.89 -15.81
CA LEU A 321 2.98 -16.30 -16.10
C LEU A 321 1.48 -16.59 -16.01
N ALA A 322 1.08 -17.68 -16.67
CA ALA A 322 -0.29 -18.18 -16.61
C ALA A 322 -0.54 -18.87 -15.25
N SER A 323 -1.60 -18.45 -14.56
CA SER A 323 -2.06 -19.07 -13.33
C SER A 323 -3.06 -20.22 -13.57
N PRO A 324 -3.00 -21.32 -12.79
CA PRO A 324 -4.01 -22.38 -12.78
C PRO A 324 -5.39 -21.91 -12.26
N GLY A 325 -5.43 -20.74 -11.61
CA GLY A 325 -6.60 -20.14 -11.00
C GLY A 325 -6.78 -20.55 -9.54
N ILE A 326 -7.74 -19.90 -8.90
CA ILE A 326 -8.06 -20.04 -7.47
C ILE A 326 -9.37 -20.81 -7.34
N SER A 327 -9.39 -21.79 -6.45
CA SER A 327 -10.58 -22.58 -6.15
C SER A 327 -11.74 -21.68 -5.70
N GLY A 328 -12.88 -21.80 -6.39
CA GLY A 328 -14.06 -20.99 -6.12
C GLY A 328 -14.14 -19.65 -6.87
N LEU A 329 -13.06 -19.20 -7.52
CA LEU A 329 -13.05 -17.97 -8.33
C LEU A 329 -13.09 -18.28 -9.84
N PRO A 330 -14.23 -18.09 -10.51
CA PRO A 330 -14.43 -18.59 -11.86
C PRO A 330 -13.59 -17.89 -12.95
N LEU A 331 -13.11 -16.65 -12.74
CA LEU A 331 -12.36 -15.89 -13.76
C LEU A 331 -10.86 -15.77 -13.49
N SER A 332 -10.40 -16.33 -12.36
CA SER A 332 -8.99 -16.32 -11.93
C SER A 332 -8.08 -17.21 -12.78
N VAL A 333 -8.63 -18.17 -13.53
CA VAL A 333 -7.84 -19.07 -14.38
C VAL A 333 -7.31 -18.31 -15.59
N ALA A 334 -6.00 -18.39 -15.85
CA ALA A 334 -5.38 -17.80 -17.03
C ALA A 334 -5.60 -18.67 -18.27
N VAL A 335 -6.79 -18.58 -18.87
CA VAL A 335 -7.12 -19.16 -20.19
C VAL A 335 -7.41 -18.06 -21.21
N ASP A 336 -7.00 -18.25 -22.47
CA ASP A 336 -7.11 -17.27 -23.56
C ASP A 336 -8.52 -16.67 -23.70
N ASP A 337 -9.57 -17.44 -23.43
CA ASP A 337 -10.97 -17.04 -23.56
C ASP A 337 -11.64 -16.68 -22.21
N ARG A 338 -10.89 -16.47 -21.11
CA ARG A 338 -11.48 -16.29 -19.76
C ARG A 338 -12.42 -15.09 -19.66
N LEU A 339 -12.12 -14.03 -20.42
CA LEU A 339 -12.92 -12.79 -20.47
C LEU A 339 -13.98 -12.81 -21.58
N SER A 340 -14.16 -13.93 -22.29
CA SER A 340 -15.25 -14.07 -23.24
C SER A 340 -16.61 -14.01 -22.52
N PRO A 341 -17.63 -13.36 -23.10
CA PRO A 341 -18.97 -13.30 -22.50
C PRO A 341 -19.52 -14.69 -22.14
N GLU A 342 -19.26 -15.71 -22.96
CA GLU A 342 -19.70 -17.08 -22.70
C GLU A 342 -19.01 -17.72 -21.48
N HIS A 343 -17.72 -17.45 -21.29
CA HIS A 343 -16.99 -17.95 -20.13
C HIS A 343 -17.44 -17.23 -18.86
N ILE A 344 -17.59 -15.91 -18.93
CA ILE A 344 -18.08 -15.10 -17.81
C ILE A 344 -19.49 -15.53 -17.40
N ALA A 345 -20.41 -15.70 -18.36
CA ALA A 345 -21.76 -16.16 -18.07
C ALA A 345 -21.76 -17.51 -17.34
N ARG A 346 -20.95 -18.47 -17.79
CA ARG A 346 -20.83 -19.79 -17.14
C ARG A 346 -20.19 -19.70 -15.75
N GLY A 347 -19.24 -18.79 -15.55
CA GLY A 347 -18.66 -18.51 -14.25
C GLY A 347 -19.71 -17.98 -13.26
N LEU A 348 -20.50 -17.01 -13.71
CA LEU A 348 -21.55 -16.37 -12.92
C LEU A 348 -22.72 -17.30 -12.59
N GLU A 349 -23.01 -18.33 -13.42
CA GLU A 349 -24.04 -19.35 -13.14
C GLU A 349 -23.83 -20.10 -11.80
N ARG A 350 -22.63 -20.06 -11.23
CA ARG A 350 -22.31 -20.67 -9.93
C ARG A 350 -22.91 -19.90 -8.75
N PHE A 351 -23.16 -18.60 -8.92
CA PHE A 351 -23.69 -17.75 -7.86
C PHE A 351 -25.20 -17.64 -7.97
N ALA A 352 -25.88 -17.76 -6.83
CA ALA A 352 -27.33 -17.61 -6.80
C ALA A 352 -27.70 -16.13 -6.89
N THR A 353 -28.70 -15.77 -7.70
CA THR A 353 -29.12 -14.37 -7.88
C THR A 353 -30.20 -13.94 -6.88
N ASP A 354 -30.84 -14.89 -6.20
CA ASP A 354 -32.11 -14.72 -5.48
C ASP A 354 -32.06 -15.07 -3.98
N ARG A 355 -30.89 -15.49 -3.47
CA ARG A 355 -30.66 -15.78 -2.05
C ARG A 355 -29.38 -15.13 -1.54
N ALA A 356 -29.30 -14.91 -0.23
CA ALA A 356 -28.08 -14.45 0.39
C ALA A 356 -26.96 -15.47 0.18
N ALA A 357 -25.79 -14.97 -0.20
CA ALA A 357 -24.58 -15.75 -0.36
C ALA A 357 -23.94 -16.03 1.01
N SER A 358 -23.24 -17.16 1.14
CA SER A 358 -22.29 -17.34 2.25
C SER A 358 -21.19 -16.26 2.21
N ILE A 359 -20.37 -16.15 3.26
CA ILE A 359 -19.27 -15.16 3.27
C ILE A 359 -18.32 -15.40 2.10
N GLU A 360 -17.96 -16.66 1.87
CA GLU A 360 -17.08 -17.13 0.80
C GLU A 360 -17.71 -16.89 -0.58
N GLU A 361 -18.97 -17.30 -0.76
CA GLU A 361 -19.72 -17.08 -2.01
C GLU A 361 -19.79 -15.56 -2.33
N ARG A 362 -19.97 -14.73 -1.32
CA ARG A 362 -20.11 -13.27 -1.47
C ARG A 362 -18.77 -12.61 -1.80
N VAL A 363 -17.69 -12.96 -1.12
CA VAL A 363 -16.33 -12.48 -1.42
C VAL A 363 -15.92 -12.89 -2.83
N ALA A 364 -16.17 -14.13 -3.22
CA ALA A 364 -15.90 -14.64 -4.56
C ALA A 364 -16.70 -13.90 -5.64
N LEU A 365 -18.01 -13.68 -5.42
CA LEU A 365 -18.86 -12.94 -6.36
C LEU A 365 -18.41 -11.48 -6.50
N VAL A 366 -18.10 -10.80 -5.40
CA VAL A 366 -17.62 -9.41 -5.43
C VAL A 366 -16.30 -9.31 -6.17
N HIS A 367 -15.35 -10.20 -5.90
CA HIS A 367 -14.07 -10.21 -6.62
C HIS A 367 -14.27 -10.49 -8.13
N THR A 368 -15.11 -11.47 -8.48
CA THR A 368 -15.45 -11.77 -9.88
C THR A 368 -16.04 -10.55 -10.60
N LEU A 369 -16.94 -9.81 -9.94
CA LEU A 369 -17.53 -8.59 -10.50
C LEU A 369 -16.50 -7.47 -10.63
N VAL A 370 -15.54 -7.36 -9.70
CA VAL A 370 -14.40 -6.45 -9.81
C VAL A 370 -13.53 -6.81 -11.02
N GLU A 371 -13.22 -8.09 -11.26
CA GLU A 371 -12.46 -8.53 -12.44
C GLU A 371 -13.17 -8.17 -13.75
N ILE A 372 -14.50 -8.35 -13.81
CA ILE A 372 -15.31 -7.92 -14.97
C ILE A 372 -15.20 -6.41 -15.18
N ARG A 373 -15.23 -5.62 -14.10
CA ARG A 373 -15.06 -4.17 -14.18
C ARG A 373 -13.69 -3.80 -14.73
N HIS A 374 -12.63 -4.40 -14.22
CA HIS A 374 -11.27 -4.15 -14.72
C HIS A 374 -11.14 -4.53 -16.19
N ALA A 375 -11.74 -5.65 -16.63
CA ALA A 375 -11.75 -6.03 -18.05
C ALA A 375 -12.44 -4.97 -18.94
N VAL A 376 -13.48 -4.29 -18.44
CA VAL A 376 -14.11 -3.17 -19.15
C VAL A 376 -13.21 -1.94 -19.19
N GLU A 377 -12.54 -1.62 -18.07
CA GLU A 377 -11.64 -0.48 -17.95
C GLU A 377 -10.40 -0.64 -18.85
N LEU A 378 -9.87 -1.86 -18.98
CA LEU A 378 -8.75 -2.20 -19.87
C LEU A 378 -9.14 -2.35 -21.34
N GLY A 379 -10.44 -2.39 -21.65
CA GLY A 379 -10.95 -2.54 -23.01
C GLY A 379 -10.99 -3.98 -23.54
N ASP A 380 -10.75 -4.97 -22.67
CA ASP A 380 -10.83 -6.40 -22.98
C ASP A 380 -12.28 -6.89 -23.09
N LEU A 381 -13.22 -6.19 -22.43
CA LEU A 381 -14.64 -6.46 -22.46
C LEU A 381 -15.43 -5.17 -22.76
N ASP A 382 -16.39 -5.21 -23.67
CA ASP A 382 -17.21 -4.04 -23.92
C ASP A 382 -18.23 -3.81 -22.78
N ARG A 383 -18.48 -2.52 -22.48
CA ARG A 383 -19.35 -2.12 -21.37
C ARG A 383 -20.79 -2.62 -21.51
N GLN A 384 -21.30 -2.77 -22.74
CA GLN A 384 -22.66 -3.26 -22.95
C GLN A 384 -22.76 -4.74 -22.59
N SER A 385 -21.85 -5.57 -23.09
CA SER A 385 -21.77 -7.00 -22.75
C SER A 385 -21.60 -7.20 -21.25
N ALA A 386 -20.71 -6.44 -20.61
CA ALA A 386 -20.52 -6.50 -19.16
C ALA A 386 -21.82 -6.18 -18.40
N GLY A 387 -22.53 -5.13 -18.82
CA GLY A 387 -23.83 -4.76 -18.24
C GLY A 387 -24.88 -5.87 -18.39
N GLU A 388 -24.96 -6.52 -19.54
CA GLU A 388 -25.87 -7.66 -19.78
C GLU A 388 -25.52 -8.88 -18.90
N LEU A 389 -24.24 -9.14 -18.67
CA LEU A 389 -23.76 -10.27 -17.86
C LEU A 389 -24.05 -10.08 -16.36
N ILE A 390 -23.89 -8.86 -15.84
CA ILE A 390 -24.09 -8.58 -14.40
C ILE A 390 -25.53 -8.21 -14.05
N ALA A 391 -26.37 -7.86 -15.03
CA ALA A 391 -27.77 -7.45 -14.82
C ALA A 391 -28.60 -8.41 -13.92
N PRO A 392 -28.44 -9.75 -13.99
CA PRO A 392 -29.16 -10.68 -13.12
C PRO A 392 -28.93 -10.43 -11.62
N PHE A 393 -27.78 -9.85 -11.24
CA PHE A 393 -27.40 -9.59 -9.86
C PHE A 393 -27.84 -8.19 -9.36
N ALA A 394 -28.45 -7.35 -10.20
CA ALA A 394 -28.87 -6.00 -9.79
C ALA A 394 -29.86 -5.99 -8.61
N SER A 395 -30.64 -7.05 -8.46
CA SER A 395 -31.57 -7.26 -7.34
C SER A 395 -31.07 -8.27 -6.30
N HIS A 396 -29.78 -8.60 -6.30
CA HIS A 396 -29.19 -9.55 -5.36
C HIS A 396 -29.46 -9.12 -3.91
N PRO A 397 -29.70 -10.04 -2.96
CA PRO A 397 -30.01 -9.68 -1.57
C PRO A 397 -28.85 -9.02 -0.81
N ASP A 398 -27.60 -9.31 -1.18
CA ASP A 398 -26.40 -8.74 -0.54
C ASP A 398 -26.09 -7.31 -1.02
N ASP A 399 -25.86 -6.40 -0.06
CA ASP A 399 -25.59 -4.98 -0.33
C ASP A 399 -24.30 -4.75 -1.12
N ALA A 400 -23.24 -5.52 -0.83
CA ALA A 400 -21.95 -5.43 -1.54
C ALA A 400 -22.13 -5.57 -3.05
N VAL A 401 -22.87 -6.62 -3.44
CA VAL A 401 -23.16 -6.96 -4.84
C VAL A 401 -24.00 -5.87 -5.50
N ARG A 402 -25.08 -5.42 -4.85
CA ARG A 402 -25.93 -4.35 -5.38
C ARG A 402 -25.18 -3.04 -5.58
N GLN A 403 -24.36 -2.63 -4.61
CA GLN A 403 -23.61 -1.38 -4.70
C GLN A 403 -22.54 -1.45 -5.77
N LEU A 404 -21.82 -2.57 -5.88
CA LEU A 404 -20.84 -2.76 -6.94
C LEU A 404 -21.49 -2.65 -8.32
N ILE A 405 -22.63 -3.32 -8.54
CA ILE A 405 -23.36 -3.24 -9.83
C ILE A 405 -23.87 -1.82 -10.10
N ALA A 406 -24.41 -1.13 -9.10
CA ALA A 406 -24.81 0.27 -9.27
C ALA A 406 -23.64 1.17 -9.67
N SER A 407 -22.43 0.88 -9.19
CA SER A 407 -21.22 1.65 -9.51
C SER A 407 -20.64 1.39 -10.90
N PHE A 408 -21.04 0.33 -11.60
CA PHE A 408 -20.63 0.10 -13.00
C PHE A 408 -21.10 1.24 -13.91
N ASP A 409 -22.19 1.93 -13.55
CA ASP A 409 -22.72 3.07 -14.28
C ASP A 409 -22.24 4.43 -13.73
N GLU A 410 -21.87 4.49 -12.45
CA GLU A 410 -21.44 5.70 -11.74
C GLU A 410 -20.08 5.49 -11.01
N PRO A 411 -18.94 5.68 -11.71
CA PRO A 411 -17.60 5.47 -11.14
C PRO A 411 -17.31 6.37 -9.92
N ASP A 412 -17.90 7.55 -9.89
CA ASP A 412 -17.73 8.57 -8.84
C ASP A 412 -18.24 8.12 -7.46
N ALA A 413 -19.05 7.06 -7.39
CA ALA A 413 -19.57 6.52 -6.13
C ALA A 413 -18.46 6.02 -5.18
N PHE A 414 -17.31 5.62 -5.72
CA PHE A 414 -16.15 5.16 -4.94
C PHE A 414 -15.16 6.28 -4.58
N ALA A 415 -15.08 7.35 -5.38
CA ALA A 415 -14.08 8.41 -5.25
C ALA A 415 -14.39 9.45 -4.15
N ALA A 416 -15.60 9.48 -3.61
CA ALA A 416 -16.07 10.56 -2.73
C ALA A 416 -15.67 10.42 -1.23
N ALA A 417 -14.89 9.41 -0.86
CA ALA A 417 -14.55 9.18 0.54
C ALA A 417 -13.17 9.76 0.88
N ASN A 418 -13.13 10.73 1.79
CA ASN A 418 -11.91 11.11 2.54
C ASN A 418 -11.40 9.97 3.46
N ASP A 419 -11.82 8.73 3.22
CA ASP A 419 -11.47 7.54 3.97
C ASP A 419 -10.30 6.87 3.26
N TRP A 420 -9.10 7.15 3.78
CA TRP A 420 -7.87 6.68 3.17
C TRP A 420 -7.58 5.19 3.42
N GLY A 421 -8.47 4.43 4.10
CA GLY A 421 -8.37 2.97 4.29
C GLY A 421 -8.32 2.17 2.98
N CYS A 422 -8.84 0.94 2.94
CA CYS A 422 -8.84 0.15 1.70
C CYS A 422 -9.49 0.87 0.50
N ARG A 423 -10.44 1.79 0.75
CA ARG A 423 -11.03 2.66 -0.30
C ARG A 423 -10.04 3.65 -0.88
N GLY A 424 -9.24 4.33 -0.05
CA GLY A 424 -8.20 5.25 -0.50
C GLY A 424 -7.13 4.50 -1.29
N LEU A 425 -6.74 3.31 -0.84
CA LEU A 425 -5.80 2.44 -1.54
C LEU A 425 -6.33 1.98 -2.90
N ALA A 426 -7.59 1.52 -2.95
CA ALA A 426 -8.26 1.18 -4.20
C ALA A 426 -8.39 2.40 -5.13
N HIS A 427 -8.66 3.59 -4.57
CA HIS A 427 -8.71 4.81 -5.36
C HIS A 427 -7.34 5.17 -5.95
N LEU A 428 -6.25 5.03 -5.18
CA LEU A 428 -4.89 5.17 -5.69
C LEU A 428 -4.66 4.17 -6.83
N LEU A 429 -5.07 2.91 -6.67
CA LEU A 429 -4.98 1.86 -7.69
C LEU A 429 -5.83 2.10 -8.95
N GLN A 430 -7.03 2.66 -8.83
CA GLN A 430 -7.88 3.00 -9.99
C GLN A 430 -7.26 4.09 -10.86
N GLN A 431 -6.41 4.93 -10.29
CA GLN A 431 -5.74 5.99 -11.06
C GLN A 431 -4.63 5.43 -11.96
N PHE A 432 -4.22 4.16 -11.81
CA PHE A 432 -3.25 3.48 -12.70
C PHE A 432 -3.81 3.11 -14.09
N ALA A 433 -5.01 3.54 -14.43
CA ALA A 433 -5.58 3.31 -15.75
C ALA A 433 -4.77 4.05 -16.85
N PRO A 434 -4.38 3.38 -17.94
CA PRO A 434 -3.69 4.03 -19.06
C PRO A 434 -4.61 5.03 -19.78
N GLY A 435 -4.19 6.30 -19.92
CA GLY A 435 -4.88 7.26 -20.79
C GLY A 435 -4.89 8.73 -20.36
N ASP A 436 -4.55 9.08 -19.11
CA ASP A 436 -4.37 10.47 -18.65
C ASP A 436 -3.18 10.59 -17.69
N ASP A 437 -1.97 10.39 -18.24
CA ASP A 437 -0.72 10.31 -17.48
C ASP A 437 -0.46 11.58 -16.63
N GLU A 438 -0.93 12.76 -17.06
CA GLU A 438 -0.69 14.02 -16.35
C GLU A 438 -1.58 14.17 -15.10
N ALA A 439 -2.89 13.93 -15.23
CA ALA A 439 -3.80 14.00 -14.09
C ALA A 439 -3.45 12.94 -13.03
N HIS A 440 -3.06 11.75 -13.50
CA HIS A 440 -2.63 10.64 -12.68
C HIS A 440 -1.36 10.95 -11.88
N LEU A 441 -0.27 11.37 -12.53
CA LEU A 441 0.98 11.73 -11.86
C LEU A 441 0.77 12.81 -10.80
N ASN A 442 -0.10 13.78 -11.07
CA ASN A 442 -0.42 14.83 -10.10
C ASN A 442 -1.14 14.29 -8.86
N ALA A 443 -2.14 13.42 -9.05
CA ALA A 443 -2.88 12.84 -7.94
C ALA A 443 -1.98 11.95 -7.05
N LEU A 444 -1.09 11.15 -7.65
CA LEU A 444 -0.12 10.35 -6.92
C LEU A 444 0.90 11.21 -6.16
N ALA A 445 1.46 12.25 -6.79
CA ALA A 445 2.38 13.17 -6.09
C ALA A 445 1.68 13.91 -4.94
N HIS A 446 0.41 14.28 -5.12
CA HIS A 446 -0.37 14.89 -4.06
C HIS A 446 -0.60 13.91 -2.90
N ALA A 447 -0.96 12.66 -3.20
CA ALA A 447 -1.11 11.61 -2.20
C ALA A 447 0.19 11.32 -1.46
N TRP A 448 1.34 11.31 -2.15
CA TRP A 448 2.65 11.14 -1.52
C TRP A 448 2.93 12.25 -0.50
N PHE A 449 2.82 13.53 -0.87
CA PHE A 449 3.22 14.62 0.04
C PHE A 449 2.16 15.09 1.03
N THR A 450 0.89 14.81 0.78
CA THR A 450 -0.22 15.33 1.61
C THR A 450 -1.09 14.24 2.22
N GLY A 451 -0.92 13.00 1.78
CA GLY A 451 -1.60 11.84 2.34
C GLY A 451 -1.08 11.45 3.72
N PRO A 452 -1.75 10.49 4.37
CA PRO A 452 -1.27 9.91 5.63
C PRO A 452 0.10 9.26 5.47
N ILE A 453 0.97 9.42 6.47
CA ILE A 453 2.38 8.99 6.42
C ILE A 453 2.53 7.50 6.16
N ALA A 454 1.72 6.66 6.80
CA ALA A 454 1.76 5.21 6.61
C ALA A 454 1.59 4.75 5.15
N ARG A 455 1.09 5.61 4.25
CA ARG A 455 0.80 5.29 2.85
C ARG A 455 1.62 6.11 1.85
N ALA A 456 2.50 6.98 2.34
CA ALA A 456 3.32 7.82 1.50
C ALA A 456 4.24 6.97 0.59
N THR A 457 4.76 5.86 1.11
CA THR A 457 5.61 4.90 0.39
C THR A 457 4.89 4.32 -0.83
N ILE A 458 3.66 3.83 -0.67
CA ILE A 458 2.86 3.33 -1.80
C ILE A 458 2.64 4.41 -2.84
N ALA A 459 2.23 5.61 -2.42
CA ALA A 459 1.96 6.70 -3.36
C ALA A 459 3.23 7.16 -4.10
N ARG A 460 4.39 7.10 -3.42
CA ARG A 460 5.71 7.31 -4.03
C ARG A 460 6.01 6.25 -5.07
N ASP A 461 5.92 4.97 -4.72
CA ASP A 461 6.32 3.87 -5.59
C ASP A 461 5.37 3.76 -6.80
N ALA A 462 4.08 4.03 -6.57
CA ALA A 462 3.08 4.25 -7.60
C ALA A 462 3.47 5.36 -8.57
N PHE A 463 3.88 6.52 -8.02
CA PHE A 463 4.29 7.67 -8.82
C PHE A 463 5.52 7.36 -9.67
N ILE A 464 6.52 6.72 -9.08
CA ILE A 464 7.75 6.29 -9.77
C ILE A 464 7.41 5.34 -10.91
N SER A 465 6.59 4.32 -10.63
CA SER A 465 6.17 3.34 -11.64
C SER A 465 5.41 3.98 -12.80
N ALA A 466 4.44 4.85 -12.49
CA ALA A 466 3.68 5.59 -13.51
C ALA A 466 4.60 6.50 -14.35
N LEU A 467 5.55 7.18 -13.72
CA LEU A 467 6.51 8.06 -14.39
C LEU A 467 7.42 7.26 -15.33
N PHE A 468 7.95 6.13 -14.90
CA PHE A 468 8.84 5.29 -15.70
C PHE A 468 8.12 4.63 -16.87
N ASN A 469 6.90 4.14 -16.65
CA ASN A 469 6.04 3.63 -17.72
C ASN A 469 5.76 4.70 -18.79
N ALA A 470 5.44 5.92 -18.37
CA ALA A 470 5.16 7.02 -19.30
C ALA A 470 6.43 7.46 -20.07
N THR A 471 7.59 7.49 -19.40
CA THR A 471 8.87 7.92 -20.00
C THR A 471 9.58 6.84 -20.81
N GLY A 472 9.12 5.57 -20.74
CA GLY A 472 9.80 4.43 -21.37
C GLY A 472 11.20 4.17 -20.80
N ILE A 473 11.48 4.67 -19.59
CA ILE A 473 12.72 4.43 -18.85
C ILE A 473 12.53 3.14 -18.08
N ALA A 474 13.42 2.15 -18.27
CA ALA A 474 13.44 0.97 -17.42
C ALA A 474 13.76 1.40 -15.98
N HIS A 475 13.02 0.87 -14.99
CA HIS A 475 13.29 1.13 -13.58
C HIS A 475 14.77 0.82 -13.29
N PRO A 476 15.52 1.66 -12.54
CA PRO A 476 16.92 1.40 -12.23
C PRO A 476 17.15 0.03 -11.57
N ASP A 477 16.15 -0.44 -10.83
CA ASP A 477 16.16 -1.74 -10.14
C ASP A 477 15.60 -2.91 -10.97
N ALA A 478 15.23 -2.70 -12.25
CA ALA A 478 14.79 -3.79 -13.15
C ALA A 478 15.95 -4.66 -13.68
N GLU A 479 17.18 -4.47 -13.18
CA GLU A 479 18.36 -5.30 -13.48
C GLU A 479 18.91 -6.07 -12.26
N ILE A 480 18.15 -6.21 -11.16
CA ILE A 480 18.55 -7.09 -10.04
C ILE A 480 17.76 -8.39 -10.07
#